data_AF-A0A022FQI9-F1
#
_entry.id   AF-A0A022FQI9-F1
#
_cell.length_a   1.000
_cell.length_b   1.000
_cell.length_c   1.000
_cell.angle_alpha   90.00
_cell.angle_beta   90.00
_cell.angle_gamma   90.00
#
_symmetry.space_group_name_H-M   'P 1'
#
loop_
_entity.id
_entity.type
_entity.pdbx_description
1 polymer ?
#
loop_
_entity_poly.entity_id
_entity_poly.type
_entity_poly.pdbx_seq_one_letter_code
_entity_poly.pdbx_strand_id
1 'polypeptide(L)' 'AGGTIPPLAGRPQAELAAQMQAFKAGTRPATVMHQIAKGYSDDQIAAITAWFAAVR' A
#
# COMPACT_ATOMS: atom_id res chain seq x y z
N ALA A 1 -3.43 -2.19 -20.09
CA ALA A 1 -2.31 -1.27 -19.87
C ALA A 1 -1.58 -1.69 -18.60
N GLY A 2 -0.44 -2.36 -18.73
CA GLY A 2 0.40 -2.74 -17.59
C GLY A 2 1.09 -1.48 -17.06
N GLY A 3 0.42 -0.80 -16.13
CA GLY A 3 0.98 0.40 -15.49
C GLY A 3 2.23 0.04 -14.72
N THR A 4 3.30 0.81 -14.93
CA THR A 4 4.52 0.75 -14.14
C THR A 4 4.15 0.75 -12.66
N ILE A 5 4.62 -0.25 -11.92
CA ILE A 5 4.42 -0.29 -10.46
C ILE A 5 5.17 0.93 -9.90
N PRO A 6 4.47 1.88 -9.25
CA PRO A 6 5.12 3.06 -8.72
C PRO A 6 6.08 2.67 -7.59
N PRO A 7 7.24 3.34 -7.47
CA PRO A 7 8.12 3.12 -6.34
C PRO A 7 7.40 3.47 -5.03
N LEU A 8 7.64 2.66 -4.00
CA LEU A 8 7.08 2.83 -2.66
C LEU A 8 8.07 3.48 -1.68
N ALA A 9 9.36 3.31 -1.93
CA ALA A 9 10.44 3.90 -1.13
C ALA A 9 10.35 5.44 -1.13
N GLY A 10 10.52 6.03 0.04
CA GLY A 10 10.55 7.48 0.24
C GLY A 10 9.19 8.18 0.12
N ARG A 11 8.10 7.44 -0.12
CA ARG A 11 6.75 8.03 -0.17
C ARG A 11 6.22 8.26 1.25
N PRO A 12 5.42 9.32 1.47
CA PRO A 12 4.85 9.59 2.79
C PRO A 12 4.05 8.40 3.32
N GLN A 13 4.27 8.03 4.59
CA GLN A 13 3.57 6.92 5.24
C GLN A 13 2.05 7.06 5.12
N ALA A 14 1.51 8.26 5.32
CA ALA A 14 0.08 8.53 5.25
C ALA A 14 -0.50 8.22 3.85
N GLU A 15 0.23 8.56 2.78
CA GLU A 15 -0.17 8.22 1.41
C GLU A 15 -0.15 6.72 1.16
N LEU A 16 0.90 6.03 1.62
CA LEU A 16 1.02 4.58 1.48
C LEU A 16 -0.09 3.86 2.27
N ALA A 17 -0.38 4.32 3.48
CA ALA A 17 -1.43 3.75 4.34
C ALA A 17 -2.82 3.95 3.72
N ALA A 18 -3.14 5.15 3.25
CA ALA A 18 -4.40 5.42 2.55
C ALA A 18 -4.57 4.53 1.31
N GLN A 19 -3.50 4.32 0.55
CA GLN A 19 -3.51 3.44 -0.62
C GLN A 19 -3.75 1.98 -0.24
N MET A 20 -3.07 1.47 0.79
CA MET A 20 -3.27 0.11 1.30
C MET A 20 -4.69 -0.11 1.82
N GLN A 21 -5.25 0.87 2.53
CA GLN A 21 -6.63 0.81 3.00
C GLN A 21 -7.63 0.83 1.83
N ALA A 22 -7.41 1.66 0.81
CA ALA A 22 -8.24 1.67 -0.39
C ALA A 22 -8.18 0.34 -1.18
N PHE A 23 -7.01 -0.32 -1.20
CA PHE A 23 -6.89 -1.66 -1.77
C PHE A 23 -7.61 -2.72 -0.93
N LYS A 24 -7.49 -2.66 0.40
CA LYS A 24 -8.18 -3.57 1.32
C LYS A 24 -9.70 -3.45 1.20
N ALA A 25 -10.21 -2.21 1.11
CA ALA A 25 -11.62 -1.89 0.92
C ALA A 25 -12.13 -2.18 -0.51
N GLY A 26 -11.24 -2.43 -1.48
CA GLY A 26 -11.62 -2.67 -2.88
C GLY A 26 -12.06 -1.40 -3.64
N THR A 27 -11.93 -0.21 -3.05
CA THR A 27 -12.34 1.05 -3.66
C THR A 27 -11.35 1.56 -4.71
N ARG A 28 -10.09 1.10 -4.64
CA ARG A 28 -9.07 1.39 -5.64
C ARG A 28 -8.88 0.21 -6.59
N PRO A 29 -9.00 0.37 -7.93
CA PRO A 29 -8.73 -0.70 -8.88
C PRO A 29 -7.32 -1.27 -8.73
N ALA A 30 -7.20 -2.60 -8.67
CA ALA A 30 -5.93 -3.31 -8.61
C ALA A 30 -6.05 -4.68 -9.25
N THR A 31 -4.96 -5.17 -9.83
CA THR A 31 -4.88 -6.55 -10.33
C THR A 31 -4.63 -7.55 -9.20
N VAL A 32 -3.70 -7.25 -8.29
CA VAL A 32 -3.28 -8.15 -7.20
C VAL A 32 -3.34 -7.52 -5.80
N MET A 33 -3.27 -6.19 -5.70
CA MET A 33 -3.15 -5.51 -4.40
C MET A 33 -4.36 -5.69 -3.49
N HIS A 34 -5.55 -5.99 -4.02
CA HIS A 34 -6.72 -6.33 -3.19
C HIS A 34 -6.47 -7.57 -2.33
N GLN A 35 -5.92 -8.63 -2.93
CA GLN A 35 -5.63 -9.88 -2.23
C GLN A 35 -4.52 -9.67 -1.19
N ILE A 36 -3.48 -8.93 -1.59
CA ILE A 36 -2.33 -8.62 -0.73
C ILE A 36 -2.78 -7.78 0.49
N ALA A 37 -3.52 -6.69 0.26
CA ALA A 37 -3.92 -5.79 1.33
C ALA A 37 -4.90 -6.42 2.32
N LYS A 38 -5.75 -7.35 1.88
CA LYS A 38 -6.64 -8.13 2.76
C LYS A 38 -5.89 -9.12 3.66
N GLY A 39 -4.68 -9.53 3.26
CA GLY A 39 -3.84 -10.43 4.05
C GLY A 39 -3.17 -9.77 5.26
N TYR A 40 -3.23 -8.44 5.38
CA TYR A 40 -2.59 -7.69 6.47
C TYR A 40 -3.61 -7.07 7.44
N SER A 41 -3.26 -7.11 8.73
CA SER A 41 -3.94 -6.31 9.74
C SER A 41 -3.64 -4.81 9.57
N ASP A 42 -4.41 -3.95 10.20
CA ASP A 42 -4.19 -2.50 10.11
C ASP A 42 -2.86 -2.09 10.76
N ASP A 43 -2.46 -2.78 11.84
CA ASP A 43 -1.15 -2.59 12.48
C ASP A 43 0.01 -3.00 11.56
N GLN A 44 -0.15 -4.11 10.82
CA GLN A 44 0.84 -4.56 9.84
C GLN A 44 0.94 -3.56 8.67
N ILE A 45 -0.18 -3.03 8.19
CA ILE A 45 -0.18 -1.97 7.18
C ILE A 45 0.55 -0.73 7.70
N ALA A 46 0.28 -0.31 8.94
CA ALA A 46 0.97 0.82 9.55
C ALA A 46 2.49 0.58 9.62
N ALA A 47 2.93 -0.60 10.05
CA ALA A 47 4.33 -0.98 10.13
C ALA A 47 5.03 -1.00 8.76
N ILE A 48 4.42 -1.63 7.75
CA ILE A 48 4.95 -1.71 6.39
C ILE A 48 5.10 -0.31 5.79
N THR A 49 4.07 0.53 5.93
CA THR A 49 4.08 1.87 5.34
C THR A 49 5.05 2.82 6.05
N ALA A 50 5.23 2.68 7.36
CA ALA A 50 6.27 3.39 8.10
C ALA A 50 7.68 3.02 7.61
N TRP A 51 7.93 1.73 7.40
CA TRP A 51 9.22 1.25 6.89
C TRP A 51 9.53 1.79 5.49
N PHE A 52 8.57 1.70 4.55
CA PHE A 52 8.76 2.23 3.19
C PHE A 52 8.95 3.74 3.14
N ALA A 53 8.32 4.49 4.05
CA ALA A 53 8.52 5.93 4.17
C ALA A 53 9.92 6.30 4.67
N ALA A 54 10.55 5.43 5.48
CA ALA A 54 11.89 5.63 6.00
C ALA A 54 13.01 5.18 5.04
N VAL A 55 12.72 4.21 4.16
CA VAL A 55 13.65 3.74 3.12
C VAL A 55 13.80 4.77 2.01
N ARG A 56 15.05 5.00 1.56
CA ARG A 56 15.41 5.87 0.43
C ARG A 56 15.99 5.07 -0.71
#